data_AF-A0A7J2YN00-F1
#
_entry.id   AF-A0A7J2YN00-F1
#
_cell.length_a   1.000
_cell.length_b   1.000
_cell.length_c   1.000
_cell.angle_alpha   90.00
_cell.angle_beta   90.00
_cell.angle_gamma   90.00
#
_symmetry.space_group_name_H-M   'P 1'
#
loop_
_entity.id
_entity.type
_entity.pdbx_description
1 polymer ?
#
loop_
_entity_poly.entity_id
_entity_poly.type
_entity_poly.pdbx_seq_one_letter_code
_entity_poly.pdbx_strand_id
1 'polypeptide(L)' 'MMVLSYGPAKAMEKAKDVEVAERVVDELYREFEIKLLSSKLEFPALILLRDVLQLLEDSADKAEDAADAARILSLIM' A
#
# COMPACT_ATOMS: atom_id res chain seq x y z
N MET A 1 20.07 13.56 10.24
CA MET A 1 18.71 14.01 10.59
C MET A 1 17.97 14.21 9.28
N MET A 2 17.19 13.23 8.80
CA MET A 2 16.31 13.46 7.65
C MET A 2 15.14 14.29 8.15
N VAL A 3 15.36 15.60 8.21
CA VAL A 3 14.27 16.56 8.23
C VAL A 3 13.48 16.28 6.97
N LEU A 4 12.20 15.93 7.13
CA LEU A 4 11.23 15.98 6.04
C LEU A 4 11.47 17.33 5.37
N SER A 5 11.94 17.35 4.12
CA SER A 5 12.26 18.61 3.41
C SER A 5 10.99 19.45 3.13
N TYR A 6 9.85 19.00 3.64
CA TYR A 6 8.53 19.57 3.59
C TYR A 6 8.12 20.04 4.98
N GLY A 7 7.41 21.17 5.04
CA GLY A 7 6.76 21.59 6.30
C GLY A 7 5.64 20.63 6.72
N PRO A 8 5.23 20.66 8.01
CA PRO A 8 4.25 19.72 8.59
C PRO A 8 2.96 19.55 7.78
N ALA A 9 2.40 20.65 7.26
CA ALA A 9 1.19 20.63 6.45
C ALA A 9 1.32 19.80 5.17
N LYS A 10 2.48 19.90 4.50
CA LYS A 10 2.74 19.18 3.25
C LYS A 10 3.07 17.72 3.49
N ALA A 11 3.66 17.38 4.63
CA ALA A 11 3.84 16.00 5.05
C ALA A 11 2.48 15.33 5.39
N MET A 12 1.57 16.03 6.07
CA MET A 12 0.19 15.53 6.30
C MET A 12 -0.59 15.33 4.99
N GLU A 13 -0.46 16.26 4.05
CA GLU A 13 -1.08 16.13 2.72
C GLU A 13 -0.57 14.88 2.00
N LYS A 14 0.76 14.67 1.95
CA LYS A 14 1.35 13.49 1.30
C LYS A 14 1.00 12.20 2.02
N ALA A 15 0.93 12.19 3.35
CA ALA A 15 0.49 11.02 4.08
C ALA A 15 -0.97 10.62 3.73
N LYS A 16 -1.83 11.63 3.56
CA LYS A 16 -3.20 11.41 3.10
C LYS A 16 -3.29 10.90 1.66
N ASP A 17 -2.42 11.39 0.77
CA ASP A 17 -2.34 10.87 -0.60
C ASP A 17 -1.98 9.38 -0.61
N VAL A 18 -1.06 8.95 0.27
CA VAL A 18 -0.67 7.54 0.42
C VAL A 18 -1.82 6.71 0.97
N GLU A 19 -2.53 7.18 2.00
CA GLU A 19 -3.72 6.51 2.56
C GLU A 19 -4.81 6.31 1.49
N VAL A 20 -5.02 7.28 0.60
CA VAL A 20 -5.98 7.13 -0.51
C VAL A 20 -5.48 6.11 -1.52
N ALA A 21 -4.18 6.08 -1.82
CA ALA A 21 -3.60 5.13 -2.76
C ALA A 21 -3.65 3.70 -2.21
N GLU A 22 -3.35 3.49 -0.93
CA GLU A 22 -3.41 2.19 -0.26
C GLU A 22 -4.82 1.59 -0.37
N ARG A 23 -5.88 2.34 -0.06
CA ARG A 23 -7.26 1.86 -0.23
C ARG A 23 -7.61 1.38 -1.64
N VAL A 24 -7.02 2.00 -2.66
CA VAL A 24 -7.21 1.58 -4.04
C VAL A 24 -6.50 0.24 -4.28
N VAL A 25 -5.29 0.05 -3.74
CA VAL A 25 -4.58 -1.23 -3.84
C VAL A 25 -5.33 -2.33 -3.10
N ASP A 26 -5.82 -2.03 -1.90
CA ASP A 26 -6.59 -2.91 -1.03
C ASP A 26 -7.89 -3.42 -1.71
N GLU A 27 -8.62 -2.53 -2.39
CA GLU A 27 -9.76 -2.90 -3.25
C GLU A 27 -9.35 -3.77 -4.45
N LEU A 28 -8.26 -3.41 -5.13
CA LEU A 28 -7.74 -4.18 -6.26
C LEU A 28 -7.28 -5.58 -5.83
N TYR A 29 -6.62 -5.71 -4.69
CA TYR A 29 -6.17 -6.98 -4.13
C TYR A 29 -7.35 -7.93 -3.91
N ARG A 30 -8.40 -7.45 -3.23
CA ARG A 30 -9.63 -8.23 -2.99
C ARG A 30 -10.34 -8.64 -4.28
N GLU A 31 -10.42 -7.74 -5.26
CA GLU A 31 -11.03 -8.06 -6.55
C GLU A 31 -10.19 -9.11 -7.32
N PHE A 32 -8.86 -8.96 -7.30
CA PHE A 32 -7.95 -9.89 -7.97
C PHE A 32 -7.92 -11.27 -7.33
N GLU A 33 -8.05 -11.39 -6.01
CA GLU A 33 -8.16 -12.69 -5.35
C GLU A 33 -9.37 -13.48 -5.88
N ILE A 34 -10.53 -12.85 -5.99
CA ILE A 34 -11.75 -13.49 -6.51
C ILE A 34 -11.57 -13.91 -7.98
N LYS A 35 -10.96 -13.04 -8.80
CA LYS A 35 -10.65 -13.34 -10.20
C LYS A 35 -9.66 -14.50 -10.33
N LEU A 36 -8.65 -14.55 -9.48
CA LEU A 36 -7.61 -15.57 -9.48
C LEU A 36 -8.20 -16.94 -9.13
N LEU A 37 -9.04 -17.01 -8.10
CA LEU A 37 -9.75 -18.23 -7.69
C LEU A 37 -10.74 -18.71 -8.78
N SER A 38 -11.33 -17.78 -9.53
CA SER A 38 -12.24 -18.09 -10.63
C SER A 38 -11.54 -18.38 -11.97
N SER A 39 -10.20 -18.26 -12.01
CA SER A 39 -9.42 -18.42 -13.22
C SER A 39 -9.25 -19.90 -13.59
N LYS A 40 -8.96 -20.17 -14.88
CA LYS A 40 -8.60 -21.51 -15.38
C LYS A 40 -7.09 -21.71 -15.47
N LEU A 41 -6.31 -20.99 -14.66
CA LEU A 41 -4.86 -21.13 -14.62
C LEU A 41 -4.48 -22.50 -14.06
N GLU A 42 -3.38 -23.04 -14.56
CA GLU A 42 -2.78 -24.23 -13.96
C GLU A 42 -2.29 -23.90 -12.54
N PHE A 43 -2.39 -24.88 -11.64
CA PHE A 43 -2.10 -24.69 -10.22
C PHE A 43 -0.75 -24.02 -9.93
N PRO A 44 0.38 -24.40 -10.57
CA PRO A 44 1.66 -23.70 -10.33
C PRO A 44 1.63 -22.21 -10.67
N ALA A 45 0.99 -21.84 -11.79
CA ALA A 45 0.88 -20.45 -12.21
C ALA A 45 -0.06 -19.65 -11.29
N LEU A 46 -1.13 -20.28 -10.80
CA LEU A 46 -2.06 -19.68 -9.85
C LEU A 46 -1.35 -19.32 -8.54
N ILE A 47 -0.54 -20.23 -7.98
CA ILE A 47 0.20 -19.99 -6.74
C ILE A 47 1.20 -18.84 -6.91
N LEU A 48 1.99 -18.84 -8.00
CA LEU A 48 2.96 -17.78 -8.26
C LEU A 48 2.28 -16.41 -8.39
N LEU A 49 1.12 -16.35 -9.05
CA LEU A 49 0.38 -15.10 -9.21
C LEU A 49 -0.21 -14.62 -7.87
N ARG A 50 -0.69 -15.54 -7.02
CA ARG A 50 -1.12 -15.22 -5.65
C ARG A 50 0.01 -14.62 -4.83
N ASP A 51 1.20 -15.18 -4.91
CA ASP A 51 2.36 -14.68 -4.17
C ASP A 51 2.80 -13.30 -4.65
N VAL A 52 2.76 -13.05 -5.96
CA VAL A 52 3.02 -11.71 -6.52
C VAL A 52 1.97 -10.70 -6.04
N LEU A 53 0.68 -11.07 -6.01
CA LEU A 53 -0.37 -10.19 -5.48
C LEU A 53 -0.13 -9.85 -4.01
N GLN A 54 0.22 -10.84 -3.18
CA GLN A 54 0.56 -10.61 -1.77
C GLN A 54 1.76 -9.67 -1.62
N LEU A 55 2.80 -9.84 -2.43
CA LEU A 55 3.99 -8.97 -2.36
C LEU A 55 3.67 -7.51 -2.74
N LEU A 56 2.72 -7.29 -3.64
CA LEU A 56 2.26 -5.95 -4.00
C LEU A 56 1.48 -5.30 -2.85
N GLU A 57 0.57 -6.05 -2.22
CA GLU A 57 -0.18 -5.59 -1.04
C GLU A 57 0.77 -5.24 0.12
N ASP A 58 1.65 -6.18 0.49
CA ASP A 58 2.65 -5.98 1.55
C ASP A 58 3.56 -4.77 1.30
N SER A 59 3.70 -4.35 0.03
CA SER A 59 4.48 -3.17 -0.34
C SER A 59 3.66 -1.89 -0.20
N ALA A 60 2.37 -1.92 -0.48
CA ALA A 60 1.45 -0.81 -0.26
C ALA A 60 1.26 -0.55 1.24
N ASP A 61 1.03 -1.60 2.04
CA ASP A 61 0.92 -1.53 3.50
C ASP A 61 2.14 -0.85 4.12
N LYS A 62 3.35 -1.26 3.70
CA LYS A 62 4.60 -0.65 4.20
C LYS A 62 4.73 0.82 3.83
N ALA A 63 4.18 1.23 2.68
CA ALA A 63 4.17 2.64 2.29
C ALA A 63 3.19 3.43 3.16
N GLU A 64 2.03 2.86 3.51
CA GLU A 64 1.08 3.44 4.45
C GLU A 64 1.69 3.57 5.85
N ASP A 65 2.31 2.51 6.40
CA ASP A 65 3.00 2.53 7.68
C ASP A 65 4.04 3.68 7.76
N ALA A 66 4.81 3.86 6.69
CA ALA A 66 5.79 4.93 6.60
C ALA A 66 5.15 6.32 6.51
N ALA A 67 4.04 6.44 5.79
CA ALA A 67 3.25 7.66 5.71
C ALA A 67 2.63 8.01 7.07
N ASP A 68 2.16 7.03 7.84
CA ASP A 68 1.65 7.18 9.19
C ASP A 68 2.71 7.63 10.17
N ALA A 69 3.90 7.05 10.12
CA ALA A 69 5.03 7.52 10.90
C ALA A 69 5.36 8.99 10.58
N ALA A 70 5.37 9.36 9.29
CA ALA A 70 5.61 10.75 8.88
C ALA A 70 4.48 11.70 9.34
N ARG A 71 3.23 11.25 9.31
CA ARG A 71 2.04 11.97 9.80
C ARG A 71 2.17 12.27 11.29
N ILE A 72 2.52 11.27 12.10
CA ILE A 72 2.70 11.41 13.55
C ILE A 72 3.85 12.39 13.86
N LEU A 73 5.00 12.24 13.18
CA LEU A 73 6.13 13.16 13.37
C LEU A 73 5.76 14.61 13.03
N SER A 74 4.92 14.82 12.01
CA SER A 74 4.45 16.15 11.61
C SER A 74 3.52 16.82 12.62
N LEU A 75 2.91 16.06 13.54
CA LEU A 75 2.06 16.61 14.60
C LEU A 75 2.86 17.04 15.84
N ILE A 76 4.09 16.53 16.01
CA ILE A 76 4.93 16.75 17.19
C ILE A 76 6.02 17.80 16.91
N MET A 77 6.31 18.09 15.64
CA MET A 77 7.23 19.13 15.17
C MET A 77 6.53 20.45 14.87
#